data_AF-A0A7G8J4M1-F1
#
_entry.id   AF-A0A7G8J4M1-F1
#
_cell.length_a   1.000
_cell.length_b   1.000
_cell.length_c   1.000
_cell.angle_alpha   90.00
_cell.angle_beta   90.00
_cell.angle_gamma   90.00
#
_symmetry.space_group_name_H-M   'P 1'
#
loop_
_entity.id
_entity.type
_entity.pdbx_description
1 polymer ?
#
loop_
_entity_poly.entity_id
_entity_poly.type
_entity_poly.pdbx_seq_one_letter_code
_entity_poly.pdbx_strand_id
1 'polypeptide(L)'
;MGPKLPGYWLMTWLGLTGNFLALPVIGLVAFQASSLQAATISVAFALAWPAAIVGIVASAGLLGERHWGVILAIVSLSMALAGSLPYGIVRLSLLAFGGGEQAIALGVASIVLGVLNVLALLYWCRPGHRRGGRL
;
A
#
# COMPACT_ATOMS: atom_id res chain seq x y z
N MET A 1 2.52 -1.49 32.93
CA MET A 1 3.08 -1.36 31.57
C MET A 1 2.53 -2.53 30.78
N GLY A 2 1.59 -2.29 29.87
CA GLY A 2 1.02 -3.36 29.06
C GLY A 2 2.08 -3.96 28.14
N PRO A 3 1.97 -5.23 27.72
CA PRO A 3 2.94 -5.83 26.82
C PRO A 3 2.98 -5.04 25.51
N LYS A 4 4.10 -4.34 25.26
CA LYS A 4 4.36 -3.69 23.97
C LYS A 4 4.35 -4.78 22.92
N LEU A 5 3.39 -4.74 21.99
CA LEU A 5 3.28 -5.72 20.91
C LEU A 5 4.62 -5.73 20.14
N PRO A 6 5.37 -6.85 20.14
CA PRO A 6 6.64 -6.91 19.44
C PRO A 6 6.40 -6.64 17.96
N GLY A 7 7.06 -5.61 17.43
CA GLY A 7 6.94 -5.20 16.03
C GLY A 7 6.02 -3.99 15.77
N TYR A 8 5.33 -3.43 16.76
CA TYR A 8 4.51 -2.21 16.56
C TYR A 8 5.31 -1.06 15.95
N TRP A 9 6.41 -0.69 16.61
CA TRP A 9 7.28 0.39 16.16
C TRP A 9 7.95 0.10 14.80
N LEU A 10 8.38 -1.15 14.58
CA LEU A 10 8.99 -1.56 13.32
C LEU A 10 7.99 -1.44 12.15
N MET A 11 6.76 -1.91 12.35
CA MET A 11 5.71 -1.85 11.33
C MET A 11 5.30 -0.41 11.01
N THR A 12 5.25 0.45 12.02
CA THR A 12 4.95 1.89 11.84
C THR A 12 6.06 2.58 11.04
N TRP A 13 7.33 2.32 11.34
CA TRP A 13 8.45 2.86 10.55
C TRP A 13 8.44 2.34 9.12
N LEU A 14 8.25 1.04 8.92
CA LEU A 14 8.14 0.45 7.59
C LEU A 14 6.99 1.07 6.78
N GLY A 15 5.85 1.30 7.43
CA GLY A 15 4.73 2.03 6.83
C GLY A 15 5.12 3.45 6.43
N LEU A 16 5.78 4.20 7.31
CA LEU A 16 6.19 5.58 7.04
C LEU A 16 7.19 5.63 5.87
N THR A 17 8.26 4.84 5.93
CA THR A 17 9.30 4.81 4.89
C THR A 17 8.74 4.29 3.58
N GLY A 18 7.89 3.26 3.62
CA GLY A 18 7.27 2.66 2.45
C GLY A 18 6.36 3.65 1.72
N ASN A 19 5.48 4.35 2.46
CA ASN A 19 4.58 5.33 1.85
C ASN A 19 5.34 6.58 1.35
N PHE A 20 6.39 7.01 2.06
CA PHE A 20 7.23 8.13 1.61
C PHE A 20 7.98 7.79 0.32
N LEU A 21 8.56 6.59 0.21
CA LEU A 21 9.21 6.10 -1.01
C LEU A 21 8.21 5.80 -2.13
N ALA A 22 6.97 5.44 -1.80
CA ALA A 22 5.95 5.16 -2.80
C ALA A 22 5.62 6.40 -3.65
N LEU A 23 5.61 7.60 -3.06
CA LEU A 23 5.31 8.85 -3.79
C LEU A 23 6.19 9.06 -5.04
N PRO A 24 7.54 9.10 -4.94
CA PRO A 24 8.40 9.26 -6.11
C PRO A 24 8.34 8.03 -7.03
N VAL A 25 8.27 6.81 -6.49
CA VAL A 25 8.21 5.58 -7.31
C VAL A 25 6.95 5.54 -8.17
N ILE A 26 5.79 5.87 -7.60
CA ILE A 26 4.53 5.96 -8.34
C ILE A 26 4.63 7.03 -9.43
N GLY A 27 5.23 8.20 -9.12
CA GLY A 27 5.45 9.26 -10.11
C GLY A 27 6.31 8.78 -11.28
N LEU A 28 7.45 8.14 -11.00
CA LEU A 28 8.33 7.60 -12.04
C LEU A 28 7.59 6.59 -12.92
N VAL A 29 6.86 5.64 -12.32
CA VAL A 29 6.10 4.63 -13.06
C VAL A 29 4.97 5.26 -13.89
N ALA A 30 4.23 6.22 -13.35
CA ALA A 30 3.11 6.86 -14.04
C ALA A 30 3.55 7.63 -15.29
N PHE A 31 4.71 8.29 -15.24
CA PHE A 31 5.20 9.11 -16.35
C PHE A 31 6.13 8.36 -17.32
N GLN A 32 6.74 7.24 -16.92
CA GLN A 32 7.66 6.47 -17.76
C GLN A 32 7.04 5.20 -18.38
N ALA A 33 5.87 4.75 -17.91
CA ALA A 33 5.21 3.59 -18.48
C ALA A 33 4.72 3.87 -19.92
N SER A 34 5.33 3.20 -20.90
CA SER A 34 5.02 3.31 -22.33
C SER A 34 3.70 2.64 -22.72
N SER A 35 3.28 1.62 -21.97
CA SER A 35 2.07 0.83 -22.23
C SER A 35 0.96 1.22 -21.26
N LEU A 36 -0.29 1.33 -21.74
CA LEU A 36 -1.46 1.69 -20.94
C LEU A 36 -1.23 2.94 -20.05
N GLN A 37 -0.61 3.97 -20.63
CA GLN A 37 -0.19 5.16 -19.88
C GLN A 37 -1.37 5.86 -19.20
N ALA A 38 -2.49 6.05 -19.93
CA ALA A 38 -3.70 6.65 -19.36
C ALA A 38 -4.22 5.88 -18.14
N ALA A 39 -4.33 4.55 -18.22
CA ALA A 39 -4.77 3.73 -17.09
C ALA A 39 -3.80 3.79 -15.90
N THR A 40 -2.49 3.79 -16.17
CA THR A 40 -1.45 3.88 -15.14
C THR A 40 -1.51 5.23 -14.42
N ILE A 41 -1.67 6.32 -15.17
CA ILE A 41 -1.86 7.67 -14.63
C ILE A 41 -3.15 7.74 -13.81
N SER A 42 -4.29 7.26 -14.35
CA SER A 42 -5.57 7.28 -13.63
C SER A 42 -5.49 6.53 -12.29
N VAL A 43 -4.88 5.34 -12.25
CA VAL A 43 -4.70 4.58 -11.00
C VAL A 43 -3.74 5.29 -10.05
N ALA A 44 -2.67 5.91 -10.57
CA ALA A 44 -1.72 6.67 -9.77
C ALA A 44 -2.39 7.82 -9.01
N PHE A 45 -3.18 8.63 -9.72
CA PHE A 45 -3.87 9.79 -9.14
C PHE A 45 -5.08 9.41 -8.28
N ALA A 46 -5.86 8.40 -8.68
CA ALA A 46 -7.10 8.05 -7.98
C ALA A 46 -6.87 7.23 -6.71
N LEU A 47 -5.88 6.34 -6.70
CA LEU A 47 -5.70 5.35 -5.63
C LEU A 47 -4.29 5.39 -5.05
N ALA A 48 -3.24 5.37 -5.87
CA ALA A 48 -1.89 5.14 -5.37
C ALA A 48 -1.36 6.32 -4.53
N TRP A 49 -1.49 7.56 -5.01
CA TRP A 49 -1.08 8.75 -4.26
C TRP A 49 -1.97 9.04 -3.05
N PRO A 50 -3.31 9.02 -3.14
CA PRO A 50 -4.17 9.16 -1.95
C PRO A 50 -3.87 8.09 -0.90
N ALA A 51 -3.68 6.82 -1.29
CA ALA A 51 -3.35 5.75 -0.36
C ALA A 51 -2.01 6.01 0.35
N ALA A 52 -0.99 6.48 -0.38
CA ALA A 52 0.32 6.81 0.17
C ALA A 52 0.24 7.96 1.18
N ILE A 53 -0.49 9.04 0.84
CA ILE A 53 -0.69 10.18 1.74
C ILE A 53 -1.41 9.73 3.02
N VAL A 54 -2.52 8.99 2.89
CA VAL A 54 -3.26 8.46 4.05
C VAL A 54 -2.38 7.51 4.87
N GLY A 55 -1.48 6.75 4.23
CA GLY A 55 -0.52 5.86 4.90
C GLY A 55 0.53 6.61 5.72
N ILE A 56 1.00 7.77 5.24
CA ILE A 56 1.88 8.66 6.01
C ILE A 56 1.12 9.21 7.23
N VAL A 57 -0.10 9.71 7.03
CA VAL A 57 -0.94 10.23 8.13
C VAL A 57 -1.26 9.14 9.15
N ALA A 58 -1.54 7.92 8.69
CA ALA A 58 -1.74 6.76 9.55
C ALA A 58 -0.49 6.46 10.39
N SER A 59 0.68 6.48 9.77
CA SER A 59 1.97 6.24 10.44
C SER A 59 2.26 7.33 11.47
N ALA A 60 1.96 8.60 11.18
CA ALA A 60 2.06 9.69 12.15
C ALA A 60 1.10 9.50 13.34
N GLY A 61 -0.14 9.07 13.07
CA GLY A 61 -1.11 8.74 14.11
C GLY A 61 -0.67 7.58 15.01
N LEU A 62 -0.02 6.57 14.43
CA LEU A 62 0.57 5.44 15.15
C LEU A 62 1.79 5.85 15.98
N LEU A 63 2.68 6.70 15.45
CA LEU A 63 3.80 7.25 16.22
C LEU A 63 3.31 8.08 17.42
N GLY A 64 2.18 8.77 17.27
CA GLY A 64 1.51 9.47 18.36
C GLY A 64 0.62 8.59 19.25
N GLU A 65 0.70 7.26 19.10
CA GLU A 65 -0.08 6.25 19.86
C GLU A 65 -1.60 6.51 19.84
N ARG A 66 -2.10 7.15 18.77
CA ARG A 66 -3.52 7.48 18.61
C ARG A 66 -4.28 6.29 18.02
N HIS A 67 -5.42 5.97 18.62
CA HIS A 67 -6.31 4.91 18.14
C HIS A 67 -6.76 5.07 16.68
N TRP A 68 -6.88 6.32 16.22
CA TRP A 68 -7.26 6.66 14.85
C TRP A 68 -6.17 6.26 13.83
N GLY A 69 -4.91 6.15 14.25
CA GLY A 69 -3.80 5.75 13.36
C GLY A 69 -3.99 4.34 12.80
N VAL A 70 -4.49 3.40 13.62
CA VAL A 70 -4.79 2.02 13.18
C VAL A 70 -5.92 2.02 12.14
N ILE A 71 -6.96 2.83 12.35
CA ILE A 71 -8.09 2.95 11.42
C ILE A 71 -7.61 3.48 10.07
N LEU A 72 -6.81 4.56 10.09
CA LEU A 72 -6.26 5.14 8.86
C LEU A 72 -5.29 4.19 8.14
N ALA A 73 -4.54 3.37 8.88
CA ALA A 73 -3.67 2.35 8.28
C ALA A 73 -4.49 1.31 7.51
N ILE A 74 -5.60 0.84 8.10
CA ILE A 74 -6.53 -0.10 7.45
C ILE A 74 -7.12 0.53 6.19
N VAL A 75 -7.54 1.80 6.24
CA VAL A 75 -8.10 2.53 5.10
C VAL A 75 -7.08 2.68 3.98
N SER A 76 -5.86 3.13 4.30
CA SER A 76 -4.75 3.26 3.34
C SER A 76 -4.43 1.92 2.66
N LEU A 77 -4.30 0.86 3.45
CA LEU A 77 -4.02 -0.49 2.92
C LEU A 77 -5.16 -1.00 2.04
N SER A 78 -6.41 -0.72 2.39
CA SER A 78 -7.58 -1.11 1.59
C SER A 78 -7.61 -0.38 0.25
N MET A 79 -7.28 0.92 0.23
CA MET A 79 -7.15 1.69 -1.01
C MET A 79 -5.99 1.17 -1.88
N ALA A 80 -4.84 0.88 -1.27
CA ALA A 80 -3.69 0.32 -1.99
C ALA A 80 -4.01 -1.06 -2.62
N LEU A 81 -4.77 -1.90 -1.91
CA LEU A 81 -5.26 -3.18 -2.43
C LEU A 81 -6.26 -3.01 -3.58
N ALA A 82 -7.20 -2.07 -3.44
CA ALA A 82 -8.17 -1.75 -4.48
C ALA A 82 -7.52 -1.27 -5.77
N GLY A 83 -6.33 -0.65 -5.72
CA GLY A 83 -5.56 -0.29 -6.91
C GLY A 83 -4.67 -1.42 -7.43
N SER A 84 -3.86 -2.02 -6.56
CA SER A 84 -2.80 -2.95 -6.95
C SER A 84 -3.32 -4.28 -7.51
N LEU A 85 -4.36 -4.87 -6.90
CA LEU A 85 -4.88 -6.15 -7.36
C LEU A 85 -5.51 -6.08 -8.76
N PRO A 86 -6.50 -5.22 -9.04
CA PRO A 86 -7.08 -5.16 -10.39
C PRO A 86 -6.07 -4.68 -11.42
N TYR A 87 -5.19 -3.72 -11.08
CA TYR A 87 -4.14 -3.26 -12.00
C TYR A 87 -3.16 -4.38 -12.36
N GLY A 88 -2.71 -5.16 -11.38
CA GLY A 88 -1.86 -6.33 -11.58
C GLY A 88 -2.53 -7.40 -12.43
N ILE A 89 -3.80 -7.74 -12.14
CA ILE A 89 -4.57 -8.74 -12.90
C ILE A 89 -4.70 -8.32 -14.37
N VAL A 90 -5.11 -7.07 -14.64
CA VAL A 90 -5.29 -6.59 -16.02
C VAL A 90 -3.96 -6.56 -16.78
N ARG A 91 -2.88 -6.13 -16.15
CA ARG A 91 -1.54 -6.13 -16.75
C ARG A 91 -1.05 -7.54 -17.08
N LEU A 92 -1.28 -8.49 -16.19
CA LEU A 92 -0.93 -9.89 -16.40
C LEU A 92 -1.85 -10.58 -17.41
N SER A 93 -3.14 -10.24 -17.48
CA SER A 93 -4.04 -10.82 -18.48
C SER A 93 -3.70 -10.36 -19.90
N LEU A 94 -3.20 -9.13 -20.05
CA LEU A 94 -2.71 -8.62 -21.34
C LEU A 94 -1.46 -9.36 -21.85
N LEU A 95 -0.79 -10.15 -21.02
CA LEU A 95 0.27 -11.05 -21.47
C LEU A 95 -0.23 -12.15 -22.38
N ALA A 96 -1.44 -12.67 -22.12
CA ALA A 96 -2.06 -13.65 -22.99
C ALA A 96 -2.30 -13.11 -24.41
N PHE A 97 -2.25 -11.79 -24.59
CA PHE A 97 -2.49 -11.08 -25.84
C PHE A 97 -1.23 -10.39 -26.43
N GLY A 98 -0.03 -10.77 -25.97
CA GLY A 98 1.23 -10.25 -26.52
C GLY A 98 1.82 -9.01 -25.81
N GLY A 99 1.47 -8.78 -24.55
CA GLY A 99 2.06 -7.72 -23.73
C GLY A 99 3.59 -7.87 -23.56
N GLY A 100 4.35 -6.81 -23.86
CA GLY A 100 5.82 -6.80 -23.73
C GLY A 100 6.33 -6.91 -22.28
N GLU A 101 7.64 -7.14 -22.13
CA GLU A 101 8.31 -7.39 -20.82
C GLU A 101 8.00 -6.36 -19.73
N GLN A 102 7.85 -5.09 -20.09
CA GLN A 102 7.51 -4.02 -19.14
C GLN A 102 6.14 -4.22 -18.47
N ALA A 103 5.16 -4.81 -19.19
CA ALA A 103 3.86 -5.13 -18.62
C ALA A 103 3.93 -6.27 -17.61
N ILE A 104 4.84 -7.24 -17.82
CA ILE A 104 5.11 -8.34 -16.87
C ILE A 104 5.66 -7.78 -15.57
N ALA A 105 6.74 -7.01 -15.66
CA ALA A 105 7.43 -6.49 -14.48
C ALA A 105 6.48 -5.66 -13.60
N LEU A 106 5.68 -4.78 -14.20
CA LEU A 106 4.70 -3.97 -13.48
C LEU A 106 3.53 -4.78 -12.93
N GLY A 107 3.04 -5.77 -13.69
CA GLY A 107 1.96 -6.67 -13.25
C GLY A 107 2.37 -7.50 -12.04
N VAL A 108 3.52 -8.17 -12.13
CA VAL A 108 4.10 -8.97 -11.03
C VAL A 108 4.40 -8.08 -9.82
N ALA A 109 5.04 -6.92 -10.01
CA ALA A 109 5.31 -5.99 -8.92
C ALA A 109 4.02 -5.56 -8.21
N SER A 110 2.94 -5.29 -8.96
CA SER A 110 1.64 -4.92 -8.39
C SER A 110 1.01 -6.04 -7.58
N ILE A 111 1.08 -7.29 -8.06
CA ILE A 111 0.60 -8.46 -7.31
C ILE A 111 1.41 -8.69 -6.03
N VAL A 112 2.74 -8.63 -6.11
CA VAL A 112 3.62 -8.75 -4.93
C VAL A 112 3.29 -7.66 -3.91
N LEU A 113 3.12 -6.42 -4.35
CA LEU A 113 2.71 -5.32 -3.49
C LEU A 113 1.33 -5.57 -2.87
N GLY A 114 0.39 -6.11 -3.66
CA GLY A 114 -0.92 -6.53 -3.18
C GLY A 114 -0.83 -7.55 -2.06
N VAL A 115 -0.03 -8.61 -2.23
CA VAL A 115 0.18 -9.63 -1.18
C VAL A 115 0.79 -9.01 0.09
N LEU A 116 1.80 -8.14 -0.04
CA LEU A 116 2.39 -7.45 1.11
C LEU A 116 1.36 -6.56 1.83
N ASN A 117 0.51 -5.86 1.08
CA ASN A 117 -0.56 -5.05 1.66
C ASN A 117 -1.62 -5.91 2.36
N VAL A 118 -1.96 -7.09 1.85
CA VAL A 118 -2.85 -8.05 2.54
C VAL A 118 -2.22 -8.49 3.86
N LEU A 119 -0.94 -8.86 3.87
CA LEU A 119 -0.24 -9.28 5.09
C LEU A 119 -0.21 -8.15 6.14
N ALA A 120 0.05 -6.91 5.71
CA ALA A 120 0.00 -5.74 6.57
C ALA A 120 -1.42 -5.48 7.09
N LEU A 121 -2.44 -5.65 6.26
CA LEU A 121 -3.84 -5.50 6.65
C LEU A 121 -4.23 -6.54 7.71
N LEU A 122 -3.83 -7.81 7.53
CA LEU A 122 -4.07 -8.88 8.49
C LEU A 122 -3.39 -8.58 9.85
N TYR A 123 -2.18 -8.03 9.82
CA TYR A 123 -1.49 -7.60 11.04
C TYR A 123 -2.27 -6.51 11.78
N TRP A 124 -2.71 -5.45 11.09
CA TRP A 124 -3.44 -4.33 11.71
C TRP A 124 -4.88 -4.67 12.10
N CYS A 125 -5.49 -5.66 11.45
CA CYS A 125 -6.81 -6.18 11.81
C CYS A 125 -6.82 -7.05 13.07
N ARG A 126 -5.64 -7.43 13.60
CA ARG A 126 -5.56 -8.30 14.78
C ARG A 126 -6.21 -7.61 16.00
N PRO A 127 -7.11 -8.30 16.74
CA PRO A 127 -7.89 -7.70 17.83
C PRO A 127 -7.05 -7.18 19.00
N GLY A 128 -5.79 -7.62 19.11
CA GLY A 128 -4.83 -7.12 20.10
C GLY A 128 -4.56 -5.62 19.97
N HIS A 129 -4.59 -5.06 18.75
CA HIS A 129 -4.40 -3.63 18.50
C HIS A 129 -5.68 -2.80 18.73
N ARG A 130 -6.87 -3.43 18.76
CA ARG A 130 -8.17 -2.75 18.97
C ARG A 130 -8.61 -2.63 20.43
N ARG A 131 -8.11 -3.50 21.33
CA ARG A 131 -8.65 -3.66 22.70
C ARG A 131 -7.98 -2.82 23.79
N GLY A 132 -7.20 -1.79 23.45
CA GLY A 132 -6.88 -0.73 24.41
C GLY A 132 -6.01 -1.13 25.59
N GLY A 133 -5.08 -2.08 25.43
CA GLY A 133 -3.87 -1.99 26.23
C GLY A 133 -3.20 -0.67 25.83
N ARG A 134 -3.07 0.28 26.77
CA ARG A 134 -2.29 1.50 26.55
C ARG A 134 -1.04 1.14 25.74
N LEU A 135 -0.94 1.68 24.54
CA LEU A 135 0.32 1.73 23.80
C LEU A 135 1.33 2.48 24.69
#